data_AF-A0A822EDL4-F1
#
_entry.id   AF-A0A822EDL4-F1
#
_cell.length_a   1.000
_cell.length_b   1.000
_cell.length_c   1.000
_cell.angle_alpha   90.00
_cell.angle_beta   90.00
_cell.angle_gamma   90.00
#
_symmetry.space_group_name_H-M   'P 1'
#
loop_
_entity.id
_entity.type
_entity.pdbx_description
1 polymer ?
#
loop_
_entity_poly.entity_id
_entity_poly.type
_entity_poly.pdbx_seq_one_letter_code
_entity_poly.pdbx_strand_id
1 'polypeptide(L)'
;EVIKSAVELVLDSLKENARTLIAIGTYLIGKERIFHAIAKALDCKIFVETRKFRILNQLENTDLSTRLTTNADETNVHVVGMGSISQPVRFE
;
A
#
# COMPACT_ATOMS: atom_id res chain seq x y z
N GLU A 1 -7.71 6.69 -15.58
CA GLU A 1 -7.51 7.38 -14.28
C GLU A 1 -6.41 6.67 -13.49
N VAL A 2 -5.60 7.40 -12.74
CA VAL A 2 -4.35 6.90 -12.10
C VAL A 2 -4.59 5.70 -11.18
N ILE A 3 -5.71 5.67 -10.44
CA ILE A 3 -6.03 4.57 -9.50
C ILE A 3 -6.19 3.24 -10.23
N LYS A 4 -6.97 3.21 -11.31
CA LYS A 4 -7.21 1.98 -12.09
C LYS A 4 -5.90 1.43 -12.67
N SER A 5 -5.07 2.31 -13.22
CA SER A 5 -3.77 1.92 -13.78
C SER A 5 -2.83 1.35 -12.69
N ALA A 6 -2.84 1.92 -11.48
CA ALA A 6 -2.06 1.37 -10.37
C ALA A 6 -2.55 -0.03 -9.94
N VAL A 7 -3.87 -0.25 -9.90
CA VAL A 7 -4.45 -1.57 -9.58
C VAL A 7 -4.08 -2.60 -10.64
N GLU A 8 -4.21 -2.26 -11.93
CA GLU A 8 -3.84 -3.14 -13.04
C GLU A 8 -2.36 -3.51 -12.99
N LEU A 9 -1.47 -2.54 -12.77
CA LEU A 9 -0.03 -2.79 -12.62
C LEU A 9 0.29 -3.76 -11.48
N VAL A 10 -0.35 -3.59 -10.31
CA VAL A 10 -0.15 -4.51 -9.17
C VAL A 10 -0.66 -5.91 -9.50
N LEU A 11 -1.83 -6.03 -10.12
CA LEU A 11 -2.39 -7.33 -10.50
C LEU A 11 -1.49 -8.05 -11.51
N ASP A 12 -0.94 -7.34 -12.48
CA ASP A 12 -0.06 -7.93 -13.48
C ASP A 12 1.30 -8.35 -12.88
N SER A 13 1.91 -7.53 -12.01
CA SER A 13 3.11 -7.93 -11.27
C SER A 13 2.88 -9.16 -10.38
N LEU A 14 1.70 -9.30 -9.76
CA LEU A 14 1.36 -10.47 -8.96
C LEU A 14 1.07 -11.72 -9.80
N LYS A 15 0.57 -11.57 -11.04
CA LYS A 15 0.43 -12.69 -11.99
C LYS A 15 1.79 -13.21 -12.45
N GLU A 16 2.75 -12.31 -12.68
CA GLU A 16 4.12 -12.67 -13.03
C GLU A 16 4.85 -13.34 -11.87
N ASN A 17 4.67 -12.82 -10.65
CA ASN A 17 5.23 -13.40 -9.44
C ASN A 17 4.32 -13.17 -8.22
N ALA A 18 3.69 -14.23 -7.75
CA ALA A 18 2.80 -14.19 -6.59
C ALA A 18 3.52 -13.82 -5.26
N ARG A 19 4.86 -13.89 -5.20
CA ARG A 19 5.66 -13.48 -4.04
C ARG A 19 6.09 -12.02 -4.08
N THR A 20 5.59 -11.24 -5.04
CA THR A 20 5.94 -9.81 -5.17
C THR A 20 5.48 -9.04 -3.94
N LEU A 21 6.41 -8.23 -3.38
CA LEU A 21 6.12 -7.25 -2.34
C LEU A 21 5.80 -5.91 -2.99
N ILE A 22 4.64 -5.33 -2.64
CA ILE A 22 4.19 -4.03 -3.15
C ILE A 22 4.49 -2.96 -2.11
N ALA A 23 5.46 -2.09 -2.38
CA ALA A 23 5.79 -0.95 -1.54
C ALA A 23 5.16 0.35 -2.08
N ILE A 24 4.35 1.02 -1.26
CA ILE A 24 3.64 2.24 -1.61
C ILE A 24 4.22 3.40 -0.80
N GLY A 25 5.02 4.22 -1.50
CA GLY A 25 5.63 5.42 -0.91
C GLY A 25 4.62 6.52 -0.63
N THR A 26 4.72 7.09 0.56
CA THR A 26 3.87 8.20 0.99
C THR A 26 4.69 9.24 1.76
N TYR A 27 4.49 10.52 1.41
CA TYR A 27 5.18 11.64 2.05
C TYR A 27 4.25 12.40 3.01
N LEU A 28 2.98 12.56 2.65
CA LEU A 28 1.95 13.26 3.42
C LEU A 28 0.66 12.43 3.49
N ILE A 29 -0.36 12.98 4.17
CA ILE A 29 -1.75 12.53 4.03
C ILE A 29 -2.18 12.71 2.57
N GLY A 30 -2.93 11.74 2.04
CA GLY A 30 -3.25 11.68 0.61
C GLY A 30 -2.63 10.46 -0.08
N LYS A 31 -3.26 10.08 -1.21
CA LYS A 31 -3.09 8.81 -1.94
C LYS A 31 -3.68 7.58 -1.25
N GLU A 32 -4.46 7.74 -0.19
CA GLU A 32 -5.19 6.63 0.45
C GLU A 32 -6.10 5.89 -0.51
N ARG A 33 -6.74 6.62 -1.41
CA ARG A 33 -7.57 6.02 -2.45
C ARG A 33 -6.83 5.01 -3.32
N ILE A 34 -5.52 5.16 -3.52
CA ILE A 34 -4.70 4.23 -4.31
C ILE A 34 -4.48 2.93 -3.53
N PHE A 35 -3.90 3.00 -2.33
CA PHE A 35 -3.62 1.78 -1.56
C PHE A 35 -4.89 1.09 -1.07
N HIS A 36 -5.96 1.85 -0.81
CA HIS A 36 -7.28 1.32 -0.52
C HIS A 36 -7.85 0.55 -1.72
N ALA A 37 -7.78 1.11 -2.93
CA ALA A 37 -8.28 0.43 -4.13
C ALA A 37 -7.49 -0.85 -4.42
N ILE A 38 -6.17 -0.83 -4.22
CA ILE A 38 -5.31 -2.03 -4.33
C ILE A 38 -5.75 -3.09 -3.32
N ALA A 39 -5.91 -2.73 -2.05
CA ALA A 39 -6.33 -3.67 -1.01
C ALA A 39 -7.72 -4.26 -1.25
N LYS A 40 -8.64 -3.48 -1.83
CA LYS A 40 -9.95 -3.98 -2.28
C LYS A 40 -9.83 -4.98 -3.42
N ALA A 41 -9.02 -4.65 -4.42
CA ALA A 41 -8.84 -5.52 -5.59
C ALA A 41 -8.17 -6.85 -5.25
N LEU A 42 -7.27 -6.84 -4.26
CA LEU A 42 -6.55 -8.03 -3.78
C LEU A 42 -7.25 -8.73 -2.60
N ASP A 43 -8.32 -8.14 -2.08
CA ASP A 43 -8.96 -8.50 -0.82
C ASP A 43 -7.98 -8.81 0.33
N CYS A 44 -7.02 -7.91 0.53
CA CYS A 44 -5.95 -8.09 1.51
C CYS A 44 -5.92 -6.96 2.55
N LYS A 45 -5.09 -7.14 3.59
CA LYS A 45 -4.72 -6.07 4.51
C LYS A 45 -3.59 -5.21 3.94
N ILE A 46 -3.36 -4.05 4.55
CA ILE A 46 -2.28 -3.12 4.22
C ILE A 46 -1.43 -2.90 5.46
N PHE A 47 -0.14 -3.20 5.36
CA PHE A 47 0.80 -2.89 6.41
C PHE A 47 1.12 -1.40 6.42
N VAL A 48 1.03 -0.79 7.60
CA VAL A 48 1.40 0.60 7.85
C VAL A 48 2.16 0.70 9.17
N GLU A 49 3.16 1.58 9.23
CA GLU A 49 3.81 1.91 10.51
C GLU A 49 2.82 2.49 11.52
N THR A 50 3.04 2.24 12.82
CA THR A 50 2.14 2.66 13.91
C THR A 50 1.77 4.14 13.87
N ARG A 51 2.70 5.02 13.48
CA ARG A 51 2.44 6.46 13.33
C ARG A 51 1.39 6.72 12.25
N LYS A 52 1.53 6.08 11.09
CA LYS A 52 0.61 6.27 9.97
C LYS A 52 -0.72 5.57 10.20
N PHE A 53 -0.72 4.41 10.86
CA PHE A 53 -1.94 3.72 11.31
C PHE A 53 -2.85 4.65 12.13
N ARG A 54 -2.30 5.37 13.11
CA ARG A 54 -3.06 6.33 13.93
C ARG A 54 -3.65 7.46 13.11
N ILE A 55 -2.90 8.00 12.14
CA ILE A 55 -3.38 9.08 11.26
C ILE A 55 -4.53 8.57 10.37
N LEU A 56 -4.38 7.41 9.73
CA LEU A 56 -5.36 6.87 8.80
C LEU A 56 -6.68 6.50 9.49
N ASN A 57 -6.63 6.01 10.74
CA ASN A 57 -7.84 5.72 11.52
C ASN A 57 -8.66 6.96 11.88
N GLN A 58 -8.08 8.16 11.83
CA GLN A 58 -8.80 9.42 12.07
C GLN A 58 -9.52 9.95 10.82
N LEU A 59 -9.37 9.29 9.67
CA LEU A 59 -9.95 9.76 8.39
C LEU A 59 -11.40 9.30 8.17
N GLU A 60 -12.04 8.74 9.21
CA GLU A 60 -13.44 8.30 9.22
C GLU A 60 -13.83 7.35 8.08
N ASN A 61 -12.85 6.65 7.49
CA ASN A 61 -13.06 5.65 6.46
C ASN A 61 -13.00 4.25 7.06
N THR A 62 -14.15 3.76 7.54
CA THR A 62 -14.25 2.46 8.23
C THR A 62 -13.69 1.31 7.41
N ASP A 63 -13.96 1.27 6.11
CA ASP A 63 -13.52 0.19 5.23
C ASP A 63 -12.01 0.23 4.94
N LEU A 64 -11.39 1.41 4.99
CA LEU A 64 -9.93 1.49 5.01
C LEU A 64 -9.39 0.96 6.34
N SER A 65 -9.92 1.45 7.46
CA SER A 65 -9.44 1.15 8.80
C SER A 65 -9.46 -0.34 9.13
N THR A 66 -10.49 -1.08 8.68
CA THR A 66 -10.58 -2.54 8.86
C THR A 66 -9.52 -3.32 8.08
N ARG A 67 -8.97 -2.73 7.02
CA ARG A 67 -7.93 -3.33 6.18
C ARG A 67 -6.52 -2.95 6.60
N LEU A 68 -6.35 -2.02 7.54
CA LEU A 68 -5.02 -1.64 8.04
C LEU A 68 -4.49 -2.67 9.05
N THR A 69 -3.19 -2.93 9.00
CA THR A 69 -2.48 -3.75 10.01
C THR A 69 -1.12 -3.15 10.33
N THR A 70 -0.66 -3.35 11.56
CA THR A 70 0.72 -3.05 11.97
C THR A 70 1.60 -4.31 11.98
N ASN A 71 1.07 -5.46 11.56
CA ASN A 71 1.80 -6.70 11.40
C ASN A 71 2.22 -6.87 9.94
N ALA A 72 3.53 -6.83 9.67
CA ALA A 72 4.07 -6.91 8.31
C ALA A 72 3.91 -8.31 7.68
N ASP A 73 3.78 -9.36 8.49
CA ASP A 73 3.69 -10.74 8.01
C ASP A 73 2.29 -11.11 7.49
N GLU A 74 1.28 -10.27 7.76
CA GLU A 74 -0.11 -10.50 7.34
C GLU A 74 -0.37 -10.11 5.87
N THR A 75 0.55 -9.40 5.22
CA THR A 75 0.34 -8.88 3.87
C THR A 75 1.64 -8.54 3.14
N ASN A 76 1.59 -8.63 1.81
CA ASN A 76 2.64 -8.16 0.91
C ASN A 76 2.42 -6.73 0.40
N VAL A 77 1.41 -5.99 0.91
CA VAL A 77 1.15 -4.59 0.53
C VAL A 77 1.55 -3.66 1.67
N HIS A 78 2.63 -2.91 1.49
CA HIS A 78 3.30 -2.14 2.53
C HIS A 78 3.28 -0.66 2.19
N VAL A 79 2.76 0.18 3.08
CA VAL A 79 2.77 1.63 2.93
C VAL A 79 3.89 2.21 3.79
N VAL A 80 4.89 2.78 3.12
CA VAL A 80 6.16 3.20 3.74
C VAL A 80 6.45 4.68 3.48
N GLY A 81 7.19 5.32 4.39
CA GLY A 81 7.64 6.70 4.19
C GLY A 81 8.43 6.86 2.88
N MET A 82 8.23 7.97 2.16
CA MET A 82 8.91 8.22 0.89
C MET A 82 10.45 8.16 1.01
N GLY A 83 11.01 8.55 2.17
CA GLY A 83 12.44 8.44 2.44
C GLY A 83 12.98 7.00 2.39
N SER A 84 12.13 6.00 2.66
CA SER A 84 12.49 4.58 2.62
C SER A 84 12.60 4.04 1.19
N ILE A 85 11.90 4.66 0.24
CA ILE A 85 11.92 4.27 -1.18
C ILE A 85 12.74 5.22 -2.06
N SER A 86 13.41 6.20 -1.46
CA SER A 86 14.24 7.18 -2.18
C SER A 86 15.64 6.67 -2.52
N GLN A 87 15.90 5.37 -2.35
CA GLN A 87 17.15 4.77 -2.80
C GLN A 87 17.26 4.92 -4.32
N PRO A 88 18.42 5.34 -4.86
CA PRO A 88 18.63 5.36 -6.30
C PRO A 88 18.40 3.94 -6.82
N VAL A 89 17.49 3.81 -7.80
CA VAL A 89 17.23 2.53 -8.47
C VAL A 89 18.55 2.06 -9.07
N ARG A 90 19.16 1.03 -8.49
CA ARG A 90 20.26 0.32 -9.12
C ARG A 90 19.65 -0.48 -10.27
N PHE A 91 19.80 0.05 -11.47
CA PHE A 91 19.73 -0.76 -12.67
C PHE A 91 21.06 -1.53 -12.71
N GLU A 92 21.02 -2.82 -12.37
CA GLU A 92 22.04 -3.79 -12.80
C GLU A 92 21.69 -4.27 -14.21
#